data_AF-A0A9P0F8M9-F1
#
_entry.id   AF-A0A9P0F8M9-F1
#
_cell.length_a   1.000
_cell.length_b   1.000
_cell.length_c   1.000
_cell.angle_alpha   90.00
_cell.angle_beta   90.00
_cell.angle_gamma   90.00
#
_symmetry.space_group_name_H-M   'P 1'
#
loop_
_entity.id
_entity.type
_entity.pdbx_description
1 polymer ?
#
loop_
_entity_poly.entity_id
_entity_poly.type
_entity_poly.pdbx_seq_one_letter_code
_entity_poly.pdbx_strand_id
1 'polypeptide(L)'
;MTPEMRVLLAHLALLCVLPVKWIEGATSAAHPTECNVCDCREGILDCSVTSSDTFNIVLRLPLRNYTEANFMLNHIEKVETDFPLAYWRTLRLNENRIAEIKVGAFANLPLLEMLDLSHNLLTSDKLKPHVFKGMYMANEYQPMHNLRVLRLGHNDLHTLHPDVFEHLPNLESLILESNPLKHIDKPTIIALSSIFSLHTLDLSNTGISEIPERMLHTPRNLSTINLSRNNFTSVPEGLGDSHALKHLILDSNPIEVVRSFPALPKLEVLHISWMPLLKKIEKGGLNGLPALQELHCSHNDRLVEIDKAALSTPTIGEEQSETWPPLKKLILDNNRLRYLDQEFLDQWDKLDVIDLRGNDWSCDCENQWIVTSLIPIMRKANLDTAMDIICQEPVEMLGQNMRELSSLDYHMRCLDYYNHQPEKDATLLVWIVILVVALIPLAMGLVLYYRRNFATRNIHYIRTYYKPTEQHLFT
;
A
#
# COMPACT_ATOMS: atom_id res chain seq x y z
N MET A 1 -46.90 41.02 -48.67
CA MET A 1 -45.60 41.50 -49.18
C MET A 1 -45.87 42.57 -50.22
N THR A 2 -45.39 43.78 -49.95
CA THR A 2 -45.59 45.00 -50.73
C THR A 2 -44.70 45.05 -51.97
N PRO A 3 -44.94 45.97 -52.93
CA PRO A 3 -44.32 45.99 -54.26
C PRO A 3 -42.81 46.26 -54.28
N GLU A 4 -42.18 46.55 -53.14
CA GLU A 4 -40.74 46.81 -53.02
C GLU A 4 -39.89 45.53 -53.01
N MET A 5 -40.52 44.35 -52.95
CA MET A 5 -39.80 43.07 -52.88
C MET A 5 -39.52 42.41 -54.24
N ARG A 6 -39.86 43.07 -55.36
CA ARG A 6 -39.63 42.56 -56.73
C ARG A 6 -38.40 43.16 -57.42
N VAL A 7 -37.74 44.16 -56.83
CA VAL A 7 -36.57 44.82 -57.44
C VAL A 7 -35.23 44.20 -56.98
N LEU A 8 -35.17 43.54 -55.82
CA LEU A 8 -33.94 42.90 -55.33
C LEU A 8 -33.62 41.52 -55.92
N LEU A 9 -34.61 40.84 -56.53
CA LEU A 9 -34.42 39.53 -57.18
C LEU A 9 -33.88 39.63 -58.62
N ALA A 10 -33.81 40.85 -59.19
CA ALA A 10 -33.38 41.09 -60.57
C ALA A 10 -31.89 41.45 -60.72
N HIS A 11 -31.11 41.46 -59.63
CA HIS A 11 -29.64 41.66 -59.67
C HIS A 11 -28.83 40.41 -59.34
N LEU A 12 -29.50 39.26 -59.12
CA LEU A 12 -28.85 37.98 -58.78
C LEU A 12 -28.78 36.98 -59.94
N ALA A 13 -29.17 37.38 -61.15
CA ALA A 13 -29.30 36.46 -62.28
C ALA A 13 -28.73 37.01 -63.59
N LEU A 14 -27.53 37.58 -63.57
CA LEU A 14 -26.72 37.72 -64.79
C LEU A 14 -25.24 37.79 -64.39
N LEU A 15 -24.41 37.02 -65.08
CA LEU A 15 -22.95 36.86 -64.92
C LEU A 15 -22.49 35.67 -64.06
N CYS A 16 -22.97 34.48 -64.43
CA CYS A 16 -22.04 33.36 -64.62
C CYS A 16 -21.48 33.43 -66.05
N VAL A 17 -20.27 32.89 -66.23
CA VAL A 17 -19.51 32.68 -67.48
C VAL A 17 -18.40 33.70 -67.76
N LEU A 18 -17.31 33.61 -67.00
CA LEU A 18 -15.93 33.67 -67.51
C LEU A 18 -15.06 32.68 -66.69
N PRO A 19 -14.05 32.03 -67.29
CA PRO A 19 -13.34 30.93 -66.64
C PRO A 19 -12.42 31.48 -65.55
N VAL A 20 -12.68 31.12 -64.30
CA VAL A 20 -11.69 31.27 -63.24
C VAL A 20 -10.57 30.29 -63.56
N LYS A 21 -9.45 30.82 -64.07
CA LYS A 21 -8.17 30.11 -63.99
C LYS A 21 -7.95 29.76 -62.53
N TRP A 22 -7.90 28.46 -62.25
CA TRP A 22 -7.37 27.92 -61.02
C TRP A 22 -5.98 28.52 -60.81
N ILE A 23 -5.89 29.52 -59.93
CA ILE A 23 -4.63 29.78 -59.25
C ILE A 23 -4.63 28.72 -58.16
N GLU A 24 -3.90 27.63 -58.39
CA GLU A 24 -3.37 26.78 -57.32
C GLU A 24 -2.41 27.64 -56.49
N GLY A 25 -2.98 28.54 -55.70
CA GLY A 25 -2.31 29.31 -54.67
C GLY A 25 -2.55 28.57 -53.37
N ALA A 26 -1.53 27.84 -52.93
CA ALA A 26 -1.48 27.11 -51.68
C ALA A 26 -2.18 27.88 -50.54
N THR A 27 -3.27 27.32 -50.03
CA THR A 27 -3.77 27.66 -48.69
C THR A 27 -2.81 27.03 -47.67
N SER A 28 -1.59 27.56 -47.54
CA SER A 28 -0.88 27.36 -46.28
C SER A 28 -1.61 28.20 -45.25
N ALA A 29 -2.39 27.57 -44.37
CA ALA A 29 -2.82 28.22 -43.15
C ALA A 29 -1.57 28.85 -42.52
N ALA A 30 -1.54 30.18 -42.38
CA ALA A 30 -0.38 30.85 -41.82
C ALA A 30 0.01 30.18 -40.50
N HIS A 31 1.31 29.90 -40.35
CA HIS A 31 1.86 29.28 -39.15
C HIS A 31 1.40 30.07 -37.93
N PRO A 32 0.76 29.45 -36.92
CA PRO A 32 0.26 30.19 -35.77
C PRO A 32 1.42 30.89 -35.06
N THR A 33 1.22 32.15 -34.68
CA THR A 33 2.29 33.00 -34.11
C THR A 33 2.82 32.46 -32.79
N GLU A 34 1.96 31.82 -32.00
CA GLU A 34 2.30 31.16 -30.75
C GLU A 34 3.23 29.96 -30.96
N CYS A 35 3.15 29.30 -32.11
CA CYS A 35 3.97 28.15 -32.45
C CYS A 35 5.40 28.53 -32.89
N ASN A 36 5.68 29.83 -33.05
CA ASN A 36 7.04 30.32 -33.23
C ASN A 36 7.82 30.36 -31.90
N VAL A 37 7.10 30.28 -30.78
CA VAL A 37 7.64 30.41 -29.42
C VAL A 37 7.46 29.10 -28.64
N CYS A 38 6.34 28.42 -28.84
CA CYS A 38 5.99 27.17 -28.18
C CYS A 38 5.87 26.02 -29.19
N ASP A 39 6.01 24.78 -28.71
CA ASP A 39 5.72 23.60 -29.51
C ASP A 39 4.20 23.36 -29.53
N CYS A 40 3.61 23.44 -30.72
CA CYS A 40 2.18 23.22 -30.92
C CYS A 40 1.94 21.85 -31.53
N ARG A 41 1.23 20.99 -30.78
CA ARG A 41 0.79 19.67 -31.23
C ARG A 41 -0.74 19.60 -31.19
N GLU A 42 -1.34 18.57 -31.76
CA GLU A 42 -2.81 18.44 -31.87
C GLU A 42 -3.52 18.71 -30.54
N GLY A 43 -4.09 19.92 -30.39
CA GLY A 43 -4.78 20.36 -29.17
C GLY A 43 -3.89 20.75 -27.99
N ILE A 44 -2.56 20.73 -28.12
CA ILE A 44 -1.60 21.02 -27.03
C ILE A 44 -0.72 22.21 -27.40
N LEU A 45 -0.71 23.22 -26.54
CA LEU A 45 0.25 24.33 -26.57
C LEU A 45 1.33 24.10 -25.51
N ASP A 46 2.51 23.65 -25.92
CA ASP A 46 3.61 23.31 -25.03
C ASP A 46 4.70 24.39 -25.04
N CYS A 47 4.69 25.22 -24.00
CA CYS A 47 5.64 26.30 -23.76
C CYS A 47 6.60 25.97 -22.59
N SER A 48 6.82 24.69 -22.30
CA SER A 48 7.74 24.26 -21.26
C SER A 48 9.20 24.57 -21.63
N VAL A 49 10.04 24.84 -20.61
CA VAL A 49 11.50 25.05 -20.78
C VAL A 49 11.82 26.21 -21.76
N THR A 50 10.98 27.25 -21.77
CA THR A 50 11.18 28.46 -22.56
C THR A 50 11.73 29.57 -21.66
N SER A 51 12.31 30.65 -22.22
CA SER A 51 12.80 31.78 -21.39
C SER A 51 11.66 32.36 -20.53
N SER A 52 11.94 32.86 -19.32
CA SER A 52 10.91 33.39 -18.39
C SER A 52 9.93 34.40 -19.03
N ASP A 53 10.41 35.21 -20.00
CA ASP A 53 9.60 36.19 -20.74
C ASP A 53 8.51 35.56 -21.62
N THR A 54 8.65 34.28 -21.97
CA THR A 54 7.75 33.54 -22.88
C THR A 54 6.33 33.47 -22.32
N PHE A 55 6.18 33.29 -21.01
CA PHE A 55 4.87 33.18 -20.38
C PHE A 55 4.01 34.42 -20.66
N ASN A 56 4.52 35.61 -20.35
CA ASN A 56 3.80 36.86 -20.57
C ASN A 56 3.62 37.19 -22.05
N ILE A 57 4.54 36.76 -22.92
CA ILE A 57 4.43 36.94 -24.37
C ILE A 57 3.28 36.09 -24.90
N VAL A 58 3.24 34.80 -24.58
CA VAL A 58 2.25 33.85 -25.09
C VAL A 58 0.83 34.22 -24.66
N LEU A 59 0.65 34.69 -23.42
CA LEU A 59 -0.66 35.15 -22.93
C LEU A 59 -1.22 36.35 -23.69
N ARG A 60 -0.40 37.08 -24.45
CA ARG A 60 -0.81 38.23 -25.28
C ARG A 60 -1.05 37.85 -26.75
N LEU A 61 -0.75 36.62 -27.15
CA LEU A 61 -0.91 36.16 -28.53
C LEU A 61 -2.37 35.75 -28.79
N PRO A 62 -2.84 35.83 -30.05
CA PRO A 62 -4.15 35.32 -30.45
C PRO A 62 -4.10 33.78 -30.51
N LEU A 63 -4.32 33.14 -29.36
CA LEU A 63 -4.22 31.68 -29.24
C LEU A 63 -5.30 30.97 -30.05
N ARG A 64 -4.90 29.95 -30.82
CA ARG A 64 -5.84 28.98 -31.38
C ARG A 64 -6.52 28.15 -30.29
N ASN A 65 -7.52 27.38 -30.71
CA ASN A 65 -8.30 26.53 -29.82
C ASN A 65 -7.52 25.26 -29.42
N TYR A 66 -6.67 25.39 -28.41
CA TYR A 66 -6.00 24.26 -27.75
C TYR A 66 -6.88 23.74 -26.60
N THR A 67 -6.77 22.46 -26.28
CA THR A 67 -7.40 21.84 -25.10
C THR A 67 -6.46 21.82 -23.89
N GLU A 68 -5.15 21.87 -24.13
CA GLU A 68 -4.14 21.83 -23.08
C GLU A 68 -3.11 22.92 -23.30
N ALA A 69 -2.69 23.57 -22.20
CA ALA A 69 -1.56 24.47 -22.20
C ALA A 69 -0.56 24.07 -21.12
N ASN A 70 0.69 23.90 -21.53
CA ASN A 70 1.78 23.50 -20.67
C ASN A 70 2.81 24.62 -20.55
N PHE A 71 3.00 25.11 -19.33
CA PHE A 71 4.00 26.12 -18.97
C PHE A 71 4.93 25.61 -17.87
N MET A 72 5.09 24.29 -17.74
CA MET A 72 5.95 23.69 -16.72
C MET A 72 7.44 24.00 -16.92
N LEU A 73 8.25 23.78 -15.87
CA LEU A 73 9.72 23.89 -15.94
C LEU A 73 10.20 25.25 -16.45
N ASN A 74 9.48 26.31 -16.10
CA ASN A 74 9.85 27.68 -16.41
C ASN A 74 10.33 28.40 -15.12
N HIS A 75 10.59 29.71 -15.22
CA HIS A 75 10.95 30.55 -14.08
C HIS A 75 9.85 31.57 -13.80
N ILE A 76 8.58 31.14 -13.85
CA ILE A 76 7.44 32.01 -13.56
C ILE A 76 7.41 32.21 -12.05
N GLU A 77 7.60 33.45 -11.61
CA GLU A 77 7.55 33.81 -10.19
C GLU A 77 6.17 34.27 -9.74
N LYS A 78 5.39 34.83 -10.68
CA LYS A 78 4.07 35.40 -10.43
C LYS A 78 3.15 35.26 -11.63
N VAL A 79 1.87 35.01 -11.36
CA VAL A 79 0.81 35.12 -12.36
C VAL A 79 0.14 36.49 -12.19
N GLU A 80 0.72 37.52 -12.81
CA GLU A 80 0.28 38.92 -12.65
C GLU A 80 -0.81 39.35 -13.64
N THR A 81 -1.00 38.60 -14.71
CA THR A 81 -1.98 38.91 -15.76
C THR A 81 -3.09 37.88 -15.80
N ASP A 82 -4.26 38.31 -16.26
CA ASP A 82 -5.37 37.38 -16.48
C ASP A 82 -5.03 36.53 -17.70
N PHE A 83 -5.36 35.25 -17.64
CA PHE A 83 -5.26 34.41 -18.83
C PHE A 83 -6.19 34.97 -19.93
N PRO A 84 -5.82 34.84 -21.21
CA PRO A 84 -6.72 35.17 -22.30
C PRO A 84 -7.95 34.26 -22.25
N LEU A 85 -9.04 34.70 -22.87
CA LEU A 85 -10.21 33.83 -23.05
C LEU A 85 -9.80 32.61 -23.87
N ALA A 86 -9.71 31.45 -23.23
CA ALA A 86 -9.24 30.21 -23.84
C ALA A 86 -10.10 29.02 -23.40
N TYR A 87 -10.16 28.02 -24.28
CA TYR A 87 -10.97 26.82 -24.09
C TYR A 87 -10.15 25.64 -23.54
N TRP A 88 -9.11 25.95 -22.76
CA TRP A 88 -8.26 24.94 -22.15
C TRP A 88 -9.02 24.15 -21.11
N ARG A 89 -8.90 22.82 -21.19
CA ARG A 89 -9.33 21.86 -20.18
C ARG A 89 -8.22 21.57 -19.18
N THR A 90 -6.96 21.67 -19.59
CA THR A 90 -5.81 21.41 -18.73
C THR A 90 -4.82 22.55 -18.81
N LEU A 91 -4.41 23.05 -17.64
CA LEU A 91 -3.37 24.06 -17.50
C LEU A 91 -2.31 23.54 -16.54
N ARG A 92 -1.08 23.39 -17.04
CA ARG A 92 0.08 22.98 -16.24
C ARG A 92 1.00 24.16 -15.99
N LEU A 93 1.16 24.51 -14.73
CA LEU A 93 2.06 25.54 -14.21
C LEU A 93 3.04 24.96 -13.19
N ASN A 94 3.15 23.64 -13.13
CA ASN A 94 4.00 22.95 -12.18
C ASN A 94 5.49 23.14 -12.47
N GLU A 95 6.35 22.89 -11.47
CA GLU A 95 7.81 23.05 -11.59
C GLU A 95 8.21 24.47 -12.02
N ASN A 96 7.68 25.47 -11.32
CA ASN A 96 7.98 26.88 -11.52
C ASN A 96 8.43 27.52 -10.19
N ARG A 97 8.39 28.85 -10.08
CA ARG A 97 8.73 29.59 -8.85
C ARG A 97 7.55 30.44 -8.37
N ILE A 98 6.32 30.04 -8.70
CA ILE A 98 5.13 30.86 -8.50
C ILE A 98 4.92 31.03 -6.99
N ALA A 99 5.11 32.25 -6.50
CA ALA A 99 4.87 32.62 -5.11
C ALA A 99 3.57 33.43 -4.95
N GLU A 100 3.06 34.01 -6.04
CA GLU A 100 1.89 34.89 -6.01
C GLU A 100 1.04 34.72 -7.28
N ILE A 101 -0.28 34.65 -7.10
CA ILE A 101 -1.24 34.56 -8.19
C ILE A 101 -2.23 35.72 -8.05
N LYS A 102 -2.45 36.46 -9.13
CA LYS A 102 -3.43 37.54 -9.17
C LYS A 102 -4.84 37.00 -8.91
N VAL A 103 -5.64 37.80 -8.22
CA VAL A 103 -7.06 37.54 -8.00
C VAL A 103 -7.79 37.33 -9.33
N GLY A 104 -8.48 36.20 -9.45
CA GLY A 104 -9.25 35.85 -10.64
C GLY A 104 -8.40 35.59 -11.89
N ALA A 105 -7.10 35.28 -11.75
CA ALA A 105 -6.22 35.04 -12.89
C ALA A 105 -6.80 34.00 -13.87
N PHE A 106 -7.46 32.97 -13.34
CA PHE A 106 -8.04 31.87 -14.10
C PHE A 106 -9.49 32.11 -14.55
N ALA A 107 -10.08 33.29 -14.27
CA ALA A 107 -11.49 33.56 -14.56
C ALA A 107 -11.83 33.32 -16.03
N ASN A 108 -10.94 33.68 -16.95
CA ASN A 108 -11.16 33.55 -18.40
C ASN A 108 -10.90 32.14 -18.96
N LEU A 109 -10.82 31.11 -18.12
CA LEU A 109 -10.65 29.71 -18.51
C LEU A 109 -11.91 28.89 -18.16
N PRO A 110 -13.06 29.15 -18.82
CA PRO A 110 -14.36 28.60 -18.38
C PRO A 110 -14.46 27.08 -18.52
N LEU A 111 -13.64 26.45 -19.36
CA LEU A 111 -13.63 24.99 -19.58
C LEU A 111 -12.54 24.26 -18.79
N LEU A 112 -11.82 24.94 -17.89
CA LEU A 112 -10.70 24.34 -17.17
C LEU A 112 -11.19 23.21 -16.25
N GLU A 113 -10.70 22.00 -16.49
CA GLU A 113 -11.02 20.78 -15.76
C GLU A 113 -9.89 20.39 -14.80
N MET A 114 -8.64 20.64 -15.18
CA MET A 114 -7.45 20.36 -14.36
C MET A 114 -6.50 21.56 -14.32
N LEU A 115 -6.12 21.95 -13.10
CA LEU A 115 -5.10 22.96 -12.83
C LEU A 115 -3.98 22.35 -12.00
N ASP A 116 -2.77 22.40 -12.54
CA ASP A 116 -1.56 21.91 -11.86
C ASP A 116 -0.65 23.07 -11.45
N LEU A 117 -0.59 23.33 -10.15
CA LEU A 117 0.28 24.33 -9.50
C LEU A 117 1.33 23.66 -8.60
N SER A 118 1.56 22.35 -8.77
CA SER A 118 2.52 21.61 -7.93
C SER A 118 3.97 22.08 -8.15
N HIS A 119 4.87 21.84 -7.19
CA HIS A 119 6.28 22.23 -7.31
C HIS A 119 6.46 23.73 -7.60
N ASN A 120 5.95 24.56 -6.69
CA ASN A 120 6.02 26.02 -6.76
C ASN A 120 6.38 26.58 -5.37
N LEU A 121 6.27 27.90 -5.19
CA LEU A 121 6.62 28.60 -3.95
C LEU A 121 5.38 29.23 -3.28
N LEU A 122 4.19 28.67 -3.51
CA LEU A 122 2.95 29.20 -2.95
C LEU A 122 2.94 29.01 -1.43
N THR A 123 2.58 30.08 -0.71
CA THR A 123 2.38 30.06 0.74
C THR A 123 0.90 30.23 1.08
N SER A 124 0.51 29.83 2.30
CA SER A 124 -0.86 29.98 2.80
C SER A 124 -1.38 31.43 2.77
N ASP A 125 -0.49 32.41 2.88
CA ASP A 125 -0.85 33.82 2.83
C ASP A 125 -1.15 34.32 1.42
N LYS A 126 -0.64 33.62 0.40
CA LYS A 126 -0.82 34.01 -1.00
C LYS A 126 -1.93 33.21 -1.67
N LEU A 127 -2.22 31.99 -1.21
CA LEU A 127 -3.34 31.18 -1.69
C LEU A 127 -4.66 31.60 -1.02
N LYS A 128 -5.22 32.73 -1.48
CA LYS A 128 -6.52 33.25 -0.99
C LYS A 128 -7.69 32.79 -1.90
N PRO A 129 -8.93 32.75 -1.38
CA PRO A 129 -10.12 32.28 -2.14
C PRO A 129 -10.28 32.92 -3.51
N HIS A 130 -10.05 34.23 -3.55
CA HIS A 130 -10.24 35.07 -4.73
C HIS A 130 -9.28 34.72 -5.89
N VAL A 131 -8.22 33.94 -5.65
CA VAL A 131 -7.36 33.39 -6.72
C VAL A 131 -8.17 32.53 -7.70
N PHE A 132 -9.11 31.73 -7.18
CA PHE A 132 -9.96 30.84 -7.97
C PHE A 132 -11.31 31.45 -8.35
N LYS A 133 -11.44 32.78 -8.25
CA LYS A 133 -12.66 33.49 -8.63
C LYS A 133 -12.93 33.29 -10.12
N GLY A 134 -14.12 32.82 -10.45
CA GLY A 134 -14.55 32.63 -11.84
C GLY A 134 -15.02 33.93 -12.51
N MET A 135 -15.57 33.82 -13.72
CA MET A 135 -16.00 34.98 -14.51
C MET A 135 -17.10 35.78 -13.80
N TYR A 136 -16.99 37.10 -13.89
CA TYR A 136 -18.07 38.02 -13.51
C TYR A 136 -18.68 38.60 -14.78
N MET A 137 -19.92 38.23 -15.07
CA MET A 137 -20.73 38.88 -16.11
C MET A 137 -21.64 39.91 -15.44
N ALA A 138 -22.06 40.93 -16.19
CA ALA A 138 -22.72 42.14 -15.67
C ALA A 138 -23.82 41.91 -14.62
N ASN A 139 -24.48 40.73 -14.63
CA ASN A 139 -25.53 40.37 -13.69
C ASN A 139 -25.38 38.98 -13.05
N GLU A 140 -24.28 38.24 -13.29
CA GLU A 140 -24.14 36.85 -12.82
C GLU A 140 -22.68 36.48 -12.53
N TYR A 141 -22.45 35.94 -11.33
CA TYR A 141 -21.18 35.34 -10.96
C TYR A 141 -21.17 33.88 -11.40
N GLN A 142 -20.16 33.49 -12.18
CA GLN A 142 -19.97 32.11 -12.61
C GLN A 142 -18.72 31.54 -11.94
N PRO A 143 -18.84 30.67 -10.92
CA PRO A 143 -17.70 29.99 -10.33
C PRO A 143 -17.06 29.00 -11.33
N MET A 144 -15.91 28.45 -10.97
CA MET A 144 -15.14 27.51 -11.81
C MET A 144 -15.79 26.11 -11.81
N HIS A 145 -17.00 26.00 -12.38
CA HIS A 145 -17.81 24.78 -12.35
C HIS A 145 -17.18 23.55 -13.04
N ASN A 146 -16.25 23.76 -13.97
CA ASN A 146 -15.63 22.66 -14.69
C ASN A 146 -14.40 22.11 -13.97
N LEU A 147 -13.81 22.85 -13.03
CA LEU A 147 -12.58 22.41 -12.38
C LEU A 147 -12.86 21.20 -11.47
N ARG A 148 -12.27 20.06 -11.84
CA ARG A 148 -12.38 18.77 -11.13
C ARG A 148 -11.12 18.41 -10.38
N VAL A 149 -9.95 18.78 -10.91
CA VAL A 149 -8.65 18.39 -10.35
C VAL A 149 -7.82 19.63 -10.06
N LEU A 150 -7.41 19.79 -8.80
CA LEU A 150 -6.51 20.84 -8.36
C LEU A 150 -5.29 20.20 -7.69
N ARG A 151 -4.11 20.42 -8.27
CA ARG A 151 -2.84 19.99 -7.69
C ARG A 151 -2.09 21.18 -7.12
N LEU A 152 -1.77 21.09 -5.83
CA LEU A 152 -1.06 22.08 -5.03
C LEU A 152 0.14 21.46 -4.30
N GLY A 153 0.51 20.23 -4.66
CA GLY A 153 1.63 19.51 -4.04
C GLY A 153 2.96 20.24 -4.11
N HIS A 154 3.90 19.92 -3.22
CA HIS A 154 5.24 20.49 -3.22
C HIS A 154 5.23 22.04 -3.28
N ASN A 155 4.46 22.66 -2.37
CA ASN A 155 4.46 24.10 -2.11
C ASN A 155 4.81 24.33 -0.62
N ASP A 156 4.67 25.56 -0.12
CA ASP A 156 4.95 25.94 1.26
C ASP A 156 3.65 26.24 2.05
N LEU A 157 2.62 25.42 1.83
CA LEU A 157 1.34 25.55 2.51
C LEU A 157 1.41 24.95 3.92
N HIS A 158 1.19 25.80 4.93
CA HIS A 158 1.15 25.40 6.35
C HIS A 158 -0.28 25.35 6.91
N THR A 159 -1.21 26.04 6.26
CA THR A 159 -2.64 26.11 6.57
C THR A 159 -3.42 26.45 5.29
N LEU A 160 -4.72 26.13 5.26
CA LEU A 160 -5.62 26.55 4.18
C LEU A 160 -6.59 27.62 4.69
N HIS A 161 -6.75 28.69 3.91
CA HIS A 161 -7.80 29.67 4.18
C HIS A 161 -9.18 28.99 4.14
N PRO A 162 -10.11 29.28 5.08
CA PRO A 162 -11.38 28.54 5.21
C PRO A 162 -12.21 28.53 3.92
N ASP A 163 -12.21 29.64 3.18
CA ASP A 163 -13.00 29.76 1.94
C ASP A 163 -12.19 29.49 0.67
N VAL A 164 -10.97 28.94 0.76
CA VAL A 164 -10.05 28.85 -0.39
C VAL A 164 -10.64 28.11 -1.60
N PHE A 165 -11.57 27.18 -1.36
CA PHE A 165 -12.23 26.38 -2.37
C PHE A 165 -13.69 26.80 -2.66
N GLU A 166 -14.17 27.93 -2.10
CA GLU A 166 -15.57 28.40 -2.25
C GLU A 166 -16.02 28.51 -3.71
N HIS A 167 -15.09 28.83 -4.62
CA HIS A 167 -15.35 29.02 -6.04
C HIS A 167 -15.18 27.74 -6.89
N LEU A 168 -14.96 26.59 -6.26
CA LEU A 168 -14.69 25.29 -6.89
C LEU A 168 -15.76 24.24 -6.51
N PRO A 169 -17.06 24.46 -6.83
CA PRO A 169 -18.17 23.64 -6.31
C PRO A 169 -18.12 22.16 -6.73
N ASN A 170 -17.38 21.88 -7.80
CA ASN A 170 -17.31 20.59 -8.48
C ASN A 170 -15.93 19.93 -8.36
N LEU A 171 -15.09 20.40 -7.42
CA LEU A 171 -13.77 19.83 -7.21
C LEU A 171 -13.89 18.37 -6.70
N GLU A 172 -13.26 17.45 -7.42
CA GLU A 172 -13.32 16.00 -7.18
C GLU A 172 -11.99 15.45 -6.67
N SER A 173 -10.87 16.04 -7.05
CA SER A 173 -9.53 15.61 -6.65
C SER A 173 -8.70 16.79 -6.17
N LEU A 174 -8.23 16.71 -4.93
CA LEU A 174 -7.37 17.70 -4.30
C LEU A 174 -6.08 17.03 -3.84
N ILE A 175 -4.96 17.52 -4.37
CA ILE A 175 -3.64 16.94 -4.22
C ILE A 175 -2.76 17.98 -3.50
N LEU A 176 -2.45 17.74 -2.22
CA LEU A 176 -1.76 18.64 -1.28
C LEU A 176 -0.45 18.05 -0.71
N GLU A 177 -0.01 16.95 -1.29
CA GLU A 177 1.19 16.20 -0.92
C GLU A 177 2.43 17.09 -0.77
N SER A 178 3.33 16.72 0.15
CA SER A 178 4.59 17.43 0.35
C SER A 178 4.45 18.93 0.65
N ASN A 179 3.34 19.34 1.29
CA ASN A 179 3.19 20.67 1.90
C ASN A 179 3.38 20.59 3.43
N PRO A 180 4.12 21.52 4.07
CA PRO A 180 4.47 21.44 5.48
C PRO A 180 3.32 21.83 6.43
N LEU A 181 2.16 21.19 6.33
CA LEU A 181 1.00 21.43 7.19
C LEU A 181 1.33 21.18 8.67
N LYS A 182 2.03 20.07 8.97
CA LYS A 182 2.41 19.57 10.32
C LYS A 182 1.23 19.23 11.24
N HIS A 183 0.15 20.00 11.18
CA HIS A 183 -1.08 19.84 11.92
C HIS A 183 -2.23 20.39 11.09
N ILE A 184 -3.41 19.79 11.22
CA ILE A 184 -4.61 20.26 10.54
C ILE A 184 -5.32 21.25 11.49
N ASP A 185 -5.11 22.54 11.27
CA ASP A 185 -5.71 23.60 12.07
C ASP A 185 -7.19 23.87 11.72
N LYS A 186 -7.88 24.67 12.55
CA LYS A 186 -9.31 24.97 12.35
C LYS A 186 -9.64 25.55 10.96
N PRO A 187 -8.88 26.54 10.43
CA PRO A 187 -9.06 27.02 9.05
C PRO A 187 -9.00 25.89 8.00
N THR A 188 -8.01 25.01 8.11
CA THR A 188 -7.84 23.88 7.19
C THR A 188 -8.98 22.87 7.29
N ILE A 189 -9.49 22.60 8.49
CA ILE A 189 -10.69 21.75 8.69
C ILE A 189 -11.88 22.35 7.93
N ILE A 190 -12.13 23.66 8.09
CA ILE A 190 -13.23 24.35 7.41
C ILE A 190 -13.04 24.26 5.89
N ALA A 191 -11.85 24.55 5.39
CA ALA A 191 -11.53 24.49 3.96
C ALA A 191 -11.80 23.11 3.36
N LEU A 192 -11.25 22.05 3.94
CA LEU A 192 -11.43 20.68 3.42
C LEU A 192 -12.87 20.20 3.56
N SER A 193 -13.55 20.56 4.65
CA SER A 193 -14.96 20.23 4.86
C SER A 193 -15.91 20.99 3.93
N SER A 194 -15.46 22.03 3.23
CA SER A 194 -16.28 22.79 2.27
C SER A 194 -16.44 22.11 0.90
N ILE A 195 -15.62 21.08 0.61
CA ILE A 195 -15.54 20.46 -0.72
C ILE A 195 -16.51 19.27 -0.81
N PHE A 196 -17.79 19.56 -1.11
CA PHE A 196 -18.86 18.54 -1.15
C PHE A 196 -18.64 17.42 -2.16
N SER A 197 -18.00 17.73 -3.30
CA SER A 197 -17.83 16.82 -4.45
C SER A 197 -16.53 16.01 -4.40
N LEU A 198 -15.75 16.09 -3.31
CA LEU A 198 -14.43 15.48 -3.24
C LEU A 198 -14.52 13.95 -3.25
N HIS A 199 -13.72 13.32 -4.11
CA HIS A 199 -13.57 11.87 -4.26
C HIS A 199 -12.15 11.41 -3.89
N THR A 200 -11.14 12.23 -4.16
CA THR A 200 -9.73 11.91 -3.90
C THR A 200 -9.05 13.03 -3.13
N LEU A 201 -8.42 12.68 -2.01
CA LEU A 201 -7.62 13.60 -1.20
C LEU A 201 -6.21 13.02 -1.00
N ASP A 202 -5.19 13.73 -1.44
CA ASP A 202 -3.80 13.38 -1.15
C ASP A 202 -3.22 14.37 -0.12
N LEU A 203 -2.89 13.84 1.06
CA LEU A 203 -2.21 14.54 2.16
C LEU A 203 -0.89 13.85 2.52
N SER A 204 -0.30 13.10 1.57
CA SER A 204 0.95 12.40 1.81
C SER A 204 2.12 13.34 2.05
N ASN A 205 3.05 12.96 2.92
CA ASN A 205 4.24 13.77 3.23
C ASN A 205 3.93 15.20 3.70
N THR A 206 2.84 15.41 4.45
CA THR A 206 2.46 16.73 4.98
C THR A 206 2.88 16.94 6.44
N GLY A 207 3.45 15.91 7.06
CA GLY A 207 3.96 15.94 8.44
C GLY A 207 2.86 15.88 9.50
N ILE A 208 1.62 15.57 9.13
CA ILE A 208 0.49 15.46 10.05
C ILE A 208 0.61 14.20 10.92
N SER A 209 0.08 14.27 12.14
CA SER A 209 0.07 13.14 13.09
C SER A 209 -1.33 12.72 13.55
N GLU A 210 -2.36 13.45 13.15
CA GLU A 210 -3.77 13.17 13.47
C GLU A 210 -4.69 13.62 12.33
N ILE A 211 -5.87 13.00 12.26
CA ILE A 211 -6.99 13.45 11.43
C ILE A 211 -8.06 13.97 12.38
N PRO A 212 -8.33 15.29 12.40
CA PRO A 212 -9.34 15.85 13.29
C PRO A 212 -10.74 15.33 12.97
N GLU A 213 -11.56 15.18 14.01
CA GLU A 213 -12.98 14.89 13.85
C GLU A 213 -13.67 15.93 12.96
N ARG A 214 -14.68 15.49 12.22
CA ARG A 214 -15.55 16.25 11.30
C ARG A 214 -14.88 16.80 10.05
N MET A 215 -13.55 16.71 9.91
CA MET A 215 -12.86 17.15 8.69
C MET A 215 -13.38 16.42 7.45
N LEU A 216 -13.67 15.12 7.59
CA LEU A 216 -14.09 14.25 6.48
C LEU A 216 -15.61 14.00 6.43
N HIS A 217 -16.40 14.67 7.27
CA HIS A 217 -17.83 14.41 7.40
C HIS A 217 -18.67 14.94 6.21
N THR A 218 -18.29 16.09 5.65
CA THR A 218 -18.99 16.72 4.53
C THR A 218 -18.70 16.10 3.14
N PRO A 219 -17.44 15.74 2.78
CA PRO A 219 -17.14 15.12 1.48
C PRO A 219 -17.65 13.67 1.45
N ARG A 220 -18.96 13.49 1.26
CA ARG A 220 -19.65 12.19 1.34
C ARG A 220 -19.27 11.21 0.24
N ASN A 221 -18.64 11.69 -0.83
CA ASN A 221 -18.19 10.86 -1.95
C ASN A 221 -16.70 10.54 -1.88
N LEU A 222 -16.01 10.93 -0.80
CA LEU A 222 -14.58 10.68 -0.63
C LEU A 222 -14.32 9.18 -0.60
N SER A 223 -13.65 8.70 -1.64
CA SER A 223 -13.42 7.27 -1.88
C SER A 223 -11.95 6.90 -1.75
N THR A 224 -11.04 7.86 -1.92
CA THR A 224 -9.59 7.63 -1.88
C THR A 224 -8.91 8.67 -1.01
N ILE A 225 -8.15 8.22 -0.01
CA ILE A 225 -7.29 9.08 0.81
C ILE A 225 -5.88 8.51 0.85
N ASN A 226 -4.91 9.35 0.47
CA ASN A 226 -3.49 9.06 0.64
C ASN A 226 -2.94 9.84 1.86
N LEU A 227 -2.52 9.09 2.88
CA LEU A 227 -1.93 9.57 4.13
C LEU A 227 -0.49 9.08 4.31
N SER A 228 0.14 8.57 3.25
CA SER A 228 1.48 8.02 3.33
C SER A 228 2.54 9.04 3.74
N ARG A 229 3.67 8.57 4.29
CA ARG A 229 4.83 9.41 4.66
C ARG A 229 4.51 10.54 5.65
N ASN A 230 3.60 10.30 6.58
CA ASN A 230 3.24 11.25 7.63
C ASN A 230 3.83 10.81 8.98
N ASN A 231 3.35 11.40 10.07
CA ASN A 231 3.86 11.15 11.42
C ASN A 231 2.81 10.45 12.31
N PHE A 232 1.97 9.59 11.72
CA PHE A 232 0.96 8.82 12.46
C PHE A 232 1.62 7.73 13.30
N THR A 233 1.46 7.81 14.63
CA THR A 233 1.94 6.79 15.59
C THR A 233 0.88 5.73 15.93
N SER A 234 -0.36 6.00 15.56
CA SER A 234 -1.51 5.08 15.64
C SER A 234 -2.42 5.29 14.43
N VAL A 235 -3.36 4.36 14.21
CA VAL A 235 -4.42 4.52 13.21
C VAL A 235 -5.28 5.75 13.58
N PRO A 236 -5.54 6.69 12.67
CA PRO A 236 -6.32 7.90 13.00
C PRO A 236 -7.82 7.61 13.14
N GLU A 237 -8.39 7.89 14.32
CA GLU A 237 -9.83 7.70 14.59
C GLU A 237 -10.74 8.59 13.72
N GLY A 238 -10.29 9.79 13.35
CA GLY A 238 -11.04 10.71 12.48
C GLY A 238 -11.33 10.18 11.07
N LEU A 239 -10.70 9.07 10.66
CA LEU A 239 -11.06 8.36 9.43
C LEU A 239 -12.51 7.81 9.48
N GLY A 240 -13.06 7.55 10.68
CA GLY A 240 -14.42 7.05 10.87
C GLY A 240 -15.53 7.95 10.29
N ASP A 241 -15.24 9.23 10.03
CA ASP A 241 -16.19 10.12 9.37
C ASP A 241 -16.36 9.79 7.86
N SER A 242 -15.38 9.12 7.25
CA SER A 242 -15.34 8.82 5.81
C SER A 242 -16.02 7.49 5.47
N HIS A 243 -17.35 7.47 5.55
CA HIS A 243 -18.16 6.26 5.34
C HIS A 243 -18.18 5.73 3.89
N ALA A 244 -17.72 6.53 2.93
CA ALA A 244 -17.63 6.16 1.52
C ALA A 244 -16.22 5.72 1.09
N LEU A 245 -15.25 5.73 2.01
CA LEU A 245 -13.86 5.43 1.74
C LEU A 245 -13.70 4.00 1.22
N LYS A 246 -12.97 3.86 0.11
CA LYS A 246 -12.68 2.59 -0.56
C LYS A 246 -11.19 2.28 -0.58
N HIS A 247 -10.34 3.30 -0.72
CA HIS A 247 -8.89 3.16 -0.83
C HIS A 247 -8.21 4.03 0.22
N LEU A 248 -7.42 3.40 1.09
CA LEU A 248 -6.67 4.07 2.13
C LEU A 248 -5.19 3.68 2.06
N ILE A 249 -4.33 4.69 1.95
CA ILE A 249 -2.87 4.50 1.91
C ILE A 249 -2.27 5.12 3.18
N LEU A 250 -1.73 4.28 4.06
CA LEU A 250 -1.07 4.67 5.31
C LEU A 250 0.45 4.36 5.31
N ASP A 251 1.01 3.99 4.15
CA ASP A 251 2.41 3.59 4.01
C ASP A 251 3.39 4.59 4.62
N SER A 252 4.54 4.09 5.08
CA SER A 252 5.64 4.95 5.58
C SER A 252 5.24 5.84 6.75
N ASN A 253 4.37 5.36 7.65
CA ASN A 253 4.04 6.04 8.91
C ASN A 253 4.65 5.31 10.12
N PRO A 254 5.01 6.03 11.20
CA PRO A 254 5.62 5.45 12.39
C PRO A 254 4.62 4.74 13.32
N ILE A 255 3.61 4.03 12.79
CA ILE A 255 2.67 3.25 13.60
C ILE A 255 3.42 2.05 14.17
N GLU A 256 3.43 1.92 15.50
CA GLU A 256 4.12 0.81 16.18
C GLU A 256 3.23 -0.44 16.26
N VAL A 257 1.94 -0.25 16.49
CA VAL A 257 0.96 -1.33 16.69
C VAL A 257 -0.36 -0.94 16.05
N VAL A 258 -0.94 -1.84 15.26
CA VAL A 258 -2.32 -1.70 14.76
C VAL A 258 -3.26 -2.36 15.76
N ARG A 259 -3.93 -1.53 16.58
CA ARG A 259 -4.87 -1.98 17.61
C ARG A 259 -6.30 -2.12 17.13
N SER A 260 -6.73 -1.15 16.33
CA SER A 260 -8.07 -1.08 15.77
C SER A 260 -8.08 -0.09 14.61
N PHE A 261 -8.94 -0.35 13.63
CA PHE A 261 -9.38 0.66 12.67
C PHE A 261 -10.78 1.17 13.08
N PRO A 262 -11.10 2.44 12.80
CA PRO A 262 -12.49 2.89 12.87
C PRO A 262 -13.34 2.12 11.86
N ALA A 263 -14.66 2.12 12.05
CA ALA A 263 -15.58 1.42 11.17
C ALA A 263 -15.58 2.05 9.76
N LEU A 264 -14.97 1.38 8.79
CA LEU A 264 -14.89 1.77 7.40
C LEU A 264 -15.60 0.71 6.54
N PRO A 265 -16.95 0.75 6.48
CA PRO A 265 -17.76 -0.36 5.96
C PRO A 265 -17.61 -0.59 4.46
N LYS A 266 -16.98 0.34 3.73
CA LYS A 266 -16.76 0.27 2.28
C LYS A 266 -15.28 0.22 1.91
N LEU A 267 -14.36 0.10 2.87
CA LEU A 267 -12.93 0.07 2.55
C LEU A 267 -12.61 -1.25 1.84
N GLU A 268 -12.11 -1.13 0.62
CA GLU A 268 -11.78 -2.26 -0.25
C GLU A 268 -10.26 -2.50 -0.30
N VAL A 269 -9.45 -1.44 -0.22
CA VAL A 269 -7.98 -1.51 -0.36
C VAL A 269 -7.30 -0.77 0.78
N LEU A 270 -6.42 -1.47 1.51
CA LEU A 270 -5.60 -0.91 2.58
C LEU A 270 -4.11 -1.12 2.29
N HIS A 271 -3.34 -0.04 2.35
CA HIS A 271 -1.88 -0.07 2.35
C HIS A 271 -1.32 0.38 3.71
N ILE A 272 -0.54 -0.50 4.34
CA ILE A 272 0.21 -0.32 5.60
C ILE A 272 1.63 -0.90 5.46
N SER A 273 2.28 -0.55 4.36
CA SER A 273 3.63 -0.99 3.99
C SER A 273 4.69 0.04 4.40
N TRP A 274 5.95 -0.38 4.45
CA TRP A 274 7.09 0.50 4.77
C TRP A 274 6.97 1.23 6.11
N MET A 275 6.28 0.64 7.09
CA MET A 275 6.06 1.19 8.42
C MET A 275 7.30 0.89 9.30
N PRO A 276 8.18 1.88 9.55
CA PRO A 276 9.50 1.61 10.14
C PRO A 276 9.45 1.11 11.59
N LEU A 277 8.31 1.31 12.27
CA LEU A 277 8.13 0.94 13.68
C LEU A 277 7.11 -0.18 13.90
N LEU A 278 6.40 -0.63 12.86
CA LEU A 278 5.29 -1.58 13.02
C LEU A 278 5.82 -2.93 13.49
N LYS A 279 5.39 -3.36 14.68
CA LYS A 279 5.80 -4.62 15.32
C LYS A 279 4.73 -5.70 15.28
N LYS A 280 3.48 -5.29 15.44
CA LYS A 280 2.35 -6.20 15.63
C LYS A 280 1.03 -5.65 15.10
N ILE A 281 0.20 -6.54 14.57
CA ILE A 281 -1.24 -6.31 14.37
C ILE A 281 -1.97 -7.12 15.44
N GLU A 282 -2.68 -6.44 16.34
CA GLU A 282 -3.36 -7.06 17.48
C GLU A 282 -4.70 -7.70 17.08
N LYS A 283 -5.28 -8.48 18.00
CA LYS A 283 -6.62 -9.05 17.87
C LYS A 283 -7.65 -7.96 17.56
N GLY A 284 -8.44 -8.16 16.51
CA GLY A 284 -9.41 -7.17 16.02
C GLY A 284 -8.78 -5.92 15.40
N GLY A 285 -7.46 -5.91 15.16
CA GLY A 285 -6.74 -4.78 14.60
C GLY A 285 -7.34 -4.25 13.29
N LEU A 286 -7.93 -5.13 12.48
CA LEU A 286 -8.50 -4.84 11.16
C LEU A 286 -10.01 -5.15 11.08
N ASN A 287 -10.69 -5.42 12.22
CA ASN A 287 -12.09 -5.83 12.23
C ASN A 287 -13.06 -4.72 11.75
N GLY A 288 -12.66 -3.45 11.84
CA GLY A 288 -13.43 -2.31 11.34
C GLY A 288 -13.55 -2.25 9.82
N LEU A 289 -12.99 -3.22 9.09
CA LEU A 289 -12.85 -3.23 7.63
C LEU A 289 -13.60 -4.43 6.99
N PRO A 290 -14.93 -4.55 7.15
CA PRO A 290 -15.67 -5.74 6.74
C PRO A 290 -15.74 -5.96 5.21
N ALA A 291 -15.44 -4.94 4.41
CA ALA A 291 -15.45 -4.99 2.94
C ALA A 291 -14.05 -5.14 2.33
N LEU A 292 -13.01 -5.38 3.14
CA LEU A 292 -11.62 -5.39 2.69
C LEU A 292 -11.37 -6.50 1.65
N GLN A 293 -10.81 -6.12 0.50
CA GLN A 293 -10.49 -7.00 -0.61
C GLN A 293 -8.98 -7.11 -0.84
N GLU A 294 -8.23 -6.03 -0.61
CA GLU A 294 -6.77 -6.00 -0.78
C GLU A 294 -6.07 -5.48 0.47
N LEU A 295 -5.15 -6.28 1.02
CA LEU A 295 -4.27 -5.90 2.12
C LEU A 295 -2.82 -5.89 1.64
N HIS A 296 -2.22 -4.69 1.65
CA HIS A 296 -0.81 -4.46 1.35
C HIS A 296 -0.05 -4.12 2.63
N CYS A 297 0.71 -5.08 3.17
CA CYS A 297 1.49 -4.95 4.38
C CYS A 297 2.90 -5.49 4.14
N SER A 298 3.65 -4.80 3.28
CA SER A 298 4.98 -5.21 2.84
C SER A 298 6.08 -4.34 3.43
N HIS A 299 7.31 -4.85 3.48
CA HIS A 299 8.49 -4.05 3.85
C HIS A 299 8.39 -3.41 5.25
N ASN A 300 7.77 -4.10 6.21
CA ASN A 300 7.75 -3.69 7.61
C ASN A 300 8.81 -4.50 8.38
N ASP A 301 10.04 -3.99 8.40
CA ASP A 301 11.24 -4.67 8.92
C ASP A 301 11.20 -5.05 10.42
N ARG A 302 10.15 -4.66 11.15
CA ARG A 302 9.94 -4.97 12.57
C ARG A 302 8.68 -5.80 12.84
N LEU A 303 7.86 -6.06 11.83
CA LEU A 303 6.59 -6.76 11.99
C LEU A 303 6.87 -8.25 12.17
N VAL A 304 6.67 -8.73 13.39
CA VAL A 304 6.99 -10.12 13.80
C VAL A 304 5.75 -10.98 14.02
N GLU A 305 4.60 -10.37 14.25
CA GLU A 305 3.38 -11.08 14.63
C GLU A 305 2.12 -10.39 14.07
N ILE A 306 1.20 -11.20 13.53
CA ILE A 306 -0.17 -10.81 13.20
C ILE A 306 -1.08 -11.76 13.96
N ASP A 307 -1.97 -11.22 14.80
CA ASP A 307 -2.93 -12.02 15.55
C ASP A 307 -3.90 -12.75 14.61
N LYS A 308 -4.21 -14.01 14.90
CA LYS A 308 -5.11 -14.84 14.10
C LYS A 308 -6.51 -14.25 13.94
N ALA A 309 -7.00 -13.52 14.94
CA ALA A 309 -8.28 -12.82 14.92
C ALA A 309 -8.13 -11.34 14.57
N ALA A 310 -7.07 -10.94 13.85
CA ALA A 310 -6.87 -9.56 13.43
C ALA A 310 -7.98 -9.07 12.46
N LEU A 311 -8.44 -9.94 11.55
CA LEU A 311 -9.46 -9.63 10.54
C LEU A 311 -10.88 -10.02 10.97
N SER A 312 -11.05 -10.94 11.93
CA SER A 312 -12.37 -11.43 12.29
C SER A 312 -13.16 -10.44 13.14
N THR A 313 -14.45 -10.34 12.84
CA THR A 313 -15.40 -9.55 13.63
C THR A 313 -16.33 -10.50 14.40
N PRO A 314 -16.35 -10.46 15.74
CA PRO A 314 -17.25 -11.29 16.52
C PRO A 314 -18.70 -10.86 16.31
N THR A 315 -19.58 -11.81 15.99
CA THR A 315 -21.01 -11.54 15.77
C THR A 315 -21.73 -11.44 17.12
N ILE A 316 -22.43 -10.34 17.37
CA ILE A 316 -23.17 -10.13 18.61
C ILE A 316 -24.46 -10.97 18.57
N GLY A 317 -24.60 -11.95 19.48
CA GLY A 317 -25.85 -12.68 19.69
C GLY A 317 -25.85 -14.15 19.27
N GLU A 318 -24.79 -14.61 18.59
CA GLU A 318 -24.54 -16.03 18.32
C GLU A 318 -23.19 -16.39 18.93
N GLU A 319 -23.19 -17.23 19.98
CA GLU A 319 -21.94 -17.76 20.53
C GLU A 319 -21.21 -18.50 19.39
N GLN A 320 -20.02 -17.99 19.02
CA GLN A 320 -19.06 -18.55 18.05
C GLN A 320 -19.25 -18.22 16.56
N SER A 321 -20.11 -17.27 16.18
CA SER A 321 -20.17 -16.81 14.78
C SER A 321 -19.19 -15.64 14.55
N GLU A 322 -18.17 -15.83 13.72
CA GLU A 322 -17.23 -14.79 13.31
C GLU A 322 -17.45 -14.41 11.84
N THR A 323 -17.38 -13.12 11.52
CA THR A 323 -17.47 -12.63 10.14
C THR A 323 -16.11 -12.21 9.63
N TRP A 324 -15.84 -12.52 8.37
CA TRP A 324 -14.56 -12.32 7.70
C TRP A 324 -14.72 -11.43 6.47
N PRO A 325 -13.75 -10.55 6.18
CA PRO A 325 -13.78 -9.74 4.97
C PRO A 325 -13.50 -10.61 3.72
N PRO A 326 -14.07 -10.24 2.54
CA PRO A 326 -13.91 -11.00 1.30
C PRO A 326 -12.56 -10.72 0.62
N LEU A 327 -11.47 -11.09 1.30
CA LEU A 327 -10.11 -10.80 0.85
C LEU A 327 -9.78 -11.57 -0.44
N LYS A 328 -9.26 -10.85 -1.44
CA LYS A 328 -8.79 -11.39 -2.73
C LYS A 328 -7.28 -11.28 -2.86
N LYS A 329 -6.66 -10.31 -2.19
CA LYS A 329 -5.22 -10.05 -2.30
C LYS A 329 -4.59 -9.82 -0.94
N LEU A 330 -3.58 -10.62 -0.64
CA LEU A 330 -2.83 -10.56 0.61
C LEU A 330 -1.33 -10.47 0.31
N ILE A 331 -0.76 -9.28 0.52
CA ILE A 331 0.66 -9.03 0.32
C ILE A 331 1.32 -8.80 1.69
N LEU A 332 2.13 -9.77 2.13
CA LEU A 332 2.87 -9.76 3.40
C LEU A 332 4.39 -9.95 3.17
N ASP A 333 4.92 -9.60 2.00
CA ASP A 333 6.32 -9.81 1.66
C ASP A 333 7.27 -8.85 2.40
N ASN A 334 8.51 -9.29 2.61
CA ASN A 334 9.58 -8.50 3.22
C ASN A 334 9.21 -7.96 4.62
N ASN A 335 8.68 -8.83 5.49
CA ASN A 335 8.53 -8.52 6.92
C ASN A 335 9.44 -9.43 7.77
N ARG A 336 9.14 -9.60 9.06
CA ARG A 336 9.87 -10.46 9.99
C ARG A 336 8.95 -11.53 10.59
N LEU A 337 7.91 -11.93 9.86
CA LEU A 337 6.95 -12.92 10.32
C LEU A 337 7.62 -14.30 10.41
N ARG A 338 7.34 -15.00 11.51
CA ARG A 338 7.79 -16.39 11.71
C ARG A 338 6.67 -17.39 11.50
N TYR A 339 5.46 -17.00 11.87
CA TYR A 339 4.28 -17.83 11.84
C TYR A 339 3.13 -17.07 11.17
N LEU A 340 2.28 -17.82 10.47
CA LEU A 340 1.02 -17.35 9.94
C LEU A 340 -0.02 -18.36 10.37
N ASP A 341 -1.01 -17.91 11.14
CA ASP A 341 -2.04 -18.81 11.65
C ASP A 341 -3.03 -19.15 10.53
N GLN A 342 -3.45 -20.42 10.45
CA GLN A 342 -4.45 -20.87 9.49
C GLN A 342 -5.79 -20.14 9.70
N GLU A 343 -6.12 -19.82 10.95
CA GLU A 343 -7.33 -19.08 11.31
C GLU A 343 -7.25 -17.60 10.90
N PHE A 344 -6.15 -17.08 10.35
CA PHE A 344 -6.06 -15.68 9.91
C PHE A 344 -7.03 -15.35 8.75
N LEU A 345 -7.47 -16.34 7.97
CA LEU A 345 -8.50 -16.19 6.95
C LEU A 345 -9.39 -17.44 6.91
N ASP A 346 -10.70 -17.24 6.75
CA ASP A 346 -11.65 -18.34 6.56
C ASP A 346 -11.55 -18.95 5.15
N GLN A 347 -11.35 -18.12 4.12
CA GLN A 347 -11.46 -18.51 2.70
C GLN A 347 -10.16 -18.30 1.91
N TRP A 348 -9.09 -19.01 2.31
CA TRP A 348 -7.80 -18.97 1.61
C TRP A 348 -7.89 -19.33 0.11
N ASP A 349 -8.88 -20.13 -0.29
CA ASP A 349 -9.12 -20.56 -1.68
C ASP A 349 -9.70 -19.46 -2.59
N LYS A 350 -10.13 -18.33 -2.01
CA LYS A 350 -10.67 -17.16 -2.74
C LYS A 350 -9.62 -16.10 -3.08
N LEU A 351 -8.38 -16.26 -2.61
CA LEU A 351 -7.31 -15.34 -2.92
C LEU A 351 -6.89 -15.43 -4.39
N ASP A 352 -6.95 -14.30 -5.07
CA ASP A 352 -6.42 -14.09 -6.42
C ASP A 352 -4.93 -13.80 -6.39
N VAL A 353 -4.38 -13.26 -5.30
CA VAL A 353 -2.94 -12.95 -5.15
C VAL A 353 -2.51 -13.13 -3.71
N ILE A 354 -1.38 -13.82 -3.50
CA ILE A 354 -0.72 -13.91 -2.20
C ILE A 354 0.80 -13.85 -2.35
N ASP A 355 1.45 -13.01 -1.53
CA ASP A 355 2.92 -12.91 -1.47
C ASP A 355 3.38 -12.94 -0.01
N LEU A 356 4.20 -13.94 0.32
CA LEU A 356 4.71 -14.20 1.67
C LEU A 356 6.25 -14.17 1.72
N ARG A 357 6.92 -13.79 0.63
CA ARG A 357 8.38 -13.91 0.49
C ARG A 357 9.14 -12.97 1.43
N GLY A 358 10.41 -13.24 1.68
CA GLY A 358 11.27 -12.33 2.46
C GLY A 358 10.89 -12.20 3.93
N ASN A 359 10.28 -13.22 4.53
CA ASN A 359 9.98 -13.32 5.95
C ASN A 359 10.90 -14.32 6.65
N ASP A 360 10.84 -14.35 7.99
CA ASP A 360 11.65 -15.23 8.84
C ASP A 360 10.90 -16.56 9.15
N TRP A 361 10.32 -17.19 8.13
CA TRP A 361 9.42 -18.33 8.32
C TRP A 361 10.05 -19.50 9.09
N SER A 362 9.36 -19.96 10.14
CA SER A 362 9.67 -21.23 10.80
C SER A 362 9.10 -22.40 10.00
N CYS A 363 9.89 -23.44 9.78
CA CYS A 363 9.52 -24.68 9.11
C CYS A 363 9.46 -25.83 10.12
N ASP A 364 8.67 -25.61 11.16
CA ASP A 364 8.25 -26.59 12.17
C ASP A 364 6.78 -27.01 11.94
N CYS A 365 6.23 -27.76 12.88
CA CYS A 365 4.87 -28.29 12.78
C CYS A 365 3.76 -27.22 12.83
N GLU A 366 3.99 -26.04 13.41
CA GLU A 366 2.97 -24.99 13.52
C GLU A 366 2.65 -24.43 12.12
N ASN A 367 3.66 -24.28 11.28
CA ASN A 367 3.49 -23.88 9.87
C ASN A 367 3.27 -25.08 8.93
N GLN A 368 3.01 -26.30 9.45
CA GLN A 368 2.75 -27.48 8.60
C GLN A 368 1.61 -27.25 7.61
N TRP A 369 0.58 -26.51 8.03
CA TRP A 369 -0.57 -26.18 7.19
C TRP A 369 -0.19 -25.34 5.96
N ILE A 370 0.88 -24.53 6.01
CA ILE A 370 1.36 -23.77 4.86
C ILE A 370 1.78 -24.74 3.75
N VAL A 371 2.52 -25.78 4.12
CA VAL A 371 3.02 -26.80 3.20
C VAL A 371 1.90 -27.73 2.71
N THR A 372 0.99 -28.14 3.59
CA THR A 372 -0.05 -29.14 3.26
C THR A 372 -1.32 -28.57 2.65
N SER A 373 -1.65 -27.31 2.94
CA SER A 373 -2.92 -26.68 2.53
C SER A 373 -2.68 -25.43 1.69
N LEU A 374 -1.90 -24.45 2.17
CA LEU A 374 -1.77 -23.16 1.51
C LEU A 374 -1.04 -23.25 0.16
N ILE A 375 0.12 -23.90 0.12
CA ILE A 375 0.91 -24.05 -1.12
C ILE A 375 0.12 -24.76 -2.22
N PRO A 376 -0.61 -25.86 -1.95
CA PRO A 376 -1.52 -26.44 -2.94
C PRO A 376 -2.59 -25.48 -3.46
N ILE A 377 -3.18 -24.64 -2.60
CA ILE A 377 -4.13 -23.60 -3.00
C ILE A 377 -3.45 -22.60 -3.95
N MET A 378 -2.28 -22.08 -3.58
CA MET A 378 -1.51 -21.12 -4.38
C MET A 378 -1.13 -21.69 -5.76
N ARG A 379 -0.72 -22.97 -5.81
CA ARG A 379 -0.39 -23.67 -7.07
C ARG A 379 -1.60 -23.77 -7.99
N LYS A 380 -2.78 -24.08 -7.44
CA LYS A 380 -4.02 -24.19 -8.21
C LYS A 380 -4.45 -22.84 -8.79
N ALA A 381 -4.16 -21.76 -8.09
CA ALA A 381 -4.44 -20.39 -8.52
C ALA A 381 -3.39 -19.81 -9.50
N ASN A 382 -2.36 -20.59 -9.91
CA ASN A 382 -1.25 -20.14 -10.77
C ASN A 382 -0.52 -18.89 -10.25
N LEU A 383 -0.33 -18.80 -8.93
CA LEU A 383 0.36 -17.68 -8.31
C LEU A 383 1.87 -17.94 -8.32
N ASP A 384 2.58 -17.32 -9.27
CA ASP A 384 4.04 -17.44 -9.42
C ASP A 384 4.81 -16.91 -8.19
N THR A 385 4.19 -16.07 -7.35
CA THR A 385 4.73 -15.62 -6.05
C THR A 385 4.89 -16.73 -5.02
N ALA A 386 4.29 -17.91 -5.22
CA ALA A 386 4.48 -19.09 -4.38
C ALA A 386 5.88 -19.71 -4.49
N MET A 387 6.74 -19.19 -5.37
CA MET A 387 8.00 -19.84 -5.73
C MET A 387 9.12 -19.67 -4.71
N ASP A 388 9.09 -18.69 -3.81
CA ASP A 388 10.24 -18.36 -2.95
C ASP A 388 9.89 -18.20 -1.45
N ILE A 389 9.04 -19.08 -0.91
CA ILE A 389 8.82 -19.15 0.55
C ILE A 389 9.93 -20.02 1.14
N ILE A 390 10.92 -19.36 1.77
CA ILE A 390 12.15 -19.99 2.26
C ILE A 390 12.12 -20.09 3.78
N CYS A 391 12.47 -21.26 4.30
CA CYS A 391 12.65 -21.53 5.71
C CYS A 391 13.85 -20.77 6.28
N GLN A 392 13.65 -20.02 7.38
CA GLN A 392 14.74 -19.38 8.14
C GLN A 392 15.04 -20.10 9.46
N GLU A 393 14.08 -20.87 9.98
CA GLU A 393 14.27 -21.73 11.15
C GLU A 393 13.46 -23.04 11.01
N PRO A 394 13.77 -24.10 11.76
CA PRO A 394 14.99 -24.29 12.55
C PRO A 394 16.23 -24.46 11.65
N VAL A 395 17.43 -24.53 12.26
CA VAL A 395 18.72 -24.55 11.54
C VAL A 395 18.82 -25.71 10.53
N GLU A 396 18.19 -26.83 10.83
CA GLU A 396 18.14 -28.01 9.94
C GLU A 396 17.36 -27.76 8.65
N MET A 397 16.41 -26.83 8.67
CA MET A 397 15.54 -26.48 7.55
C MET A 397 15.99 -25.20 6.85
N LEU A 398 17.05 -24.54 7.32
CA LEU A 398 17.50 -23.26 6.80
C LEU A 398 17.73 -23.32 5.28
N GLY A 399 17.11 -22.39 4.54
CA GLY A 399 17.23 -22.29 3.10
C GLY A 399 16.36 -23.28 2.30
N GLN A 400 15.63 -24.18 2.96
CA GLN A 400 14.68 -25.07 2.29
C GLN A 400 13.50 -24.28 1.73
N ASN A 401 13.03 -24.68 0.55
CA ASN A 401 11.86 -24.05 -0.07
C ASN A 401 10.60 -24.82 0.32
N MET A 402 9.61 -24.15 0.93
CA MET A 402 8.37 -24.79 1.36
C MET A 402 7.58 -25.43 0.21
N ARG A 403 7.75 -24.94 -1.03
CA ARG A 403 7.13 -25.54 -2.22
C ARG A 403 7.70 -26.91 -2.54
N GLU A 404 9.01 -27.08 -2.39
CA GLU A 404 9.68 -28.36 -2.56
C GLU A 404 9.26 -29.33 -1.46
N LEU A 405 9.21 -28.87 -0.21
CA LEU A 405 8.69 -29.65 0.93
C LEU A 405 7.26 -30.13 0.67
N SER A 406 6.40 -29.27 0.12
CA SER A 406 5.02 -29.60 -0.25
C SER A 406 4.96 -30.66 -1.36
N SER A 407 5.86 -30.58 -2.34
CA SER A 407 5.94 -31.57 -3.43
C SER A 407 6.43 -32.95 -2.98
N LEU A 408 7.21 -32.98 -1.89
CA LEU A 408 7.75 -34.21 -1.28
C LEU A 408 6.84 -34.79 -0.19
N ASP A 409 5.70 -34.14 0.09
CA ASP A 409 4.81 -34.49 1.21
C ASP A 409 5.58 -34.55 2.55
N TYR A 410 6.50 -33.60 2.74
CA TYR A 410 7.38 -33.59 3.90
C TYR A 410 6.61 -33.15 5.16
N HIS A 411 6.79 -33.91 6.24
CA HIS A 411 6.19 -33.61 7.54
C HIS A 411 7.21 -32.91 8.44
N MET A 412 7.00 -31.60 8.67
CA MET A 412 7.83 -30.79 9.55
C MET A 412 7.60 -31.21 11.01
N ARG A 413 8.68 -31.30 11.78
CA ARG A 413 8.66 -31.81 13.15
C ARG A 413 8.56 -30.64 14.13
N CYS A 414 7.79 -30.80 15.21
CA CYS A 414 7.93 -29.91 16.37
C CYS A 414 9.20 -30.26 17.14
N LEU A 415 9.86 -29.28 17.76
CA LEU A 415 10.80 -29.57 18.84
C LEU A 415 10.00 -29.99 20.07
N ASP A 416 10.28 -31.17 20.62
CA ASP A 416 9.70 -31.59 21.91
C ASP A 416 10.19 -30.65 23.03
N TYR A 417 9.37 -30.44 24.07
CA TYR A 417 9.57 -29.50 25.18
C TYR A 417 10.97 -29.53 25.86
N TYR A 418 11.71 -30.63 25.71
CA TYR A 418 13.05 -30.81 26.27
C TYR A 418 14.19 -30.81 25.23
N ASN A 419 13.93 -30.43 23.98
CA ASN A 419 14.93 -30.39 22.91
C ASN A 419 15.66 -31.74 22.68
N HIS A 420 15.01 -32.86 23.04
CA HIS A 420 15.60 -34.19 22.91
C HIS A 420 15.49 -34.68 21.46
N GLN A 421 16.54 -35.36 21.00
CA GLN A 421 16.57 -35.99 19.69
C GLN A 421 16.29 -37.49 19.90
N PRO A 422 15.02 -37.94 19.81
CA PRO A 422 14.67 -39.30 20.17
C PRO A 422 15.47 -40.35 19.39
N GLU A 423 15.92 -40.05 18.18
CA GLU A 423 16.79 -40.96 17.41
C GLU A 423 18.21 -41.07 18.02
N LYS A 424 18.84 -39.97 18.45
CA LYS A 424 20.16 -40.02 19.08
C LYS A 424 20.10 -40.56 20.51
N ASP A 425 19.08 -40.17 21.26
CA ASP A 425 18.89 -40.65 22.62
C ASP A 425 18.45 -42.12 22.67
N ALA A 426 17.65 -42.57 21.69
CA ALA A 426 17.34 -43.99 21.52
C ALA A 426 18.59 -44.77 21.10
N THR A 427 19.46 -44.25 20.23
CA THR A 427 20.71 -44.95 19.92
C THR A 427 21.62 -45.08 21.14
N LEU A 428 21.74 -44.03 21.97
CA LEU A 428 22.48 -44.08 23.23
C LEU A 428 21.87 -45.11 24.19
N LEU A 429 20.54 -45.11 24.36
CA LEU A 429 19.82 -46.08 25.19
C LEU A 429 19.98 -47.51 24.69
N VAL A 430 19.90 -47.74 23.37
CA VAL A 430 20.12 -49.04 22.74
C VAL A 430 21.54 -49.52 23.01
N TRP A 431 22.55 -48.66 22.87
CA TRP A 431 23.95 -49.01 23.19
C TRP A 431 24.16 -49.30 24.68
N ILE A 432 23.50 -48.54 25.58
CA ILE A 432 23.52 -48.80 27.03
C ILE A 432 22.88 -50.16 27.33
N VAL A 433 21.74 -50.48 26.72
CA VAL A 433 21.05 -51.77 26.92
C VAL A 433 21.91 -52.93 26.40
N ILE A 434 22.52 -52.80 25.21
CA ILE A 434 23.43 -53.81 24.66
C ILE A 434 24.62 -54.04 25.61
N LEU A 435 25.22 -52.97 26.15
CA LEU A 435 26.33 -53.05 27.10
C LEU A 435 25.93 -53.79 28.39
N VAL A 436 24.77 -53.44 28.96
CA VAL A 436 24.25 -54.08 30.18
C VAL A 436 23.96 -55.56 29.94
N VAL A 437 23.30 -55.90 28.83
CA VAL A 437 22.97 -57.29 28.47
C VAL A 437 24.24 -58.11 28.20
N ALA A 438 25.31 -57.52 27.67
CA ALA A 438 26.59 -58.21 27.48
C ALA A 438 27.38 -58.41 28.79
N LEU A 439 27.31 -57.46 29.73
CA LEU A 439 28.04 -57.52 31.00
C LEU A 439 27.47 -58.58 31.97
N ILE A 440 26.17 -58.84 31.94
CA ILE A 440 25.51 -59.83 32.81
C ILE A 440 26.08 -61.26 32.61
N PRO A 441 26.12 -61.84 31.38
CA PRO A 441 26.68 -63.16 31.15
C PRO A 441 28.21 -63.21 31.37
N LEU A 442 28.93 -62.10 31.10
CA LEU A 442 30.36 -62.00 31.43
C LEU A 442 30.60 -62.10 32.94
N ALA A 443 29.83 -61.34 33.73
CA ALA A 443 29.92 -61.37 35.20
C ALA A 443 29.51 -62.75 35.76
N MET A 444 28.42 -63.34 35.26
CA MET A 444 28.03 -64.71 35.63
C MET A 444 29.10 -65.73 35.28
N GLY A 445 29.70 -65.64 34.08
CA GLY A 445 30.79 -66.50 33.65
C GLY A 445 32.02 -66.37 34.55
N LEU A 446 32.35 -65.15 34.97
CA LEU A 446 33.48 -64.87 35.86
C LEU A 446 33.23 -65.39 37.28
N VAL A 447 32.00 -65.27 37.80
CA VAL A 447 31.58 -65.87 39.08
C VAL A 447 31.63 -67.40 39.03
N LEU A 448 31.14 -68.01 37.95
CA LEU A 448 31.20 -69.46 37.77
C LEU A 448 32.64 -69.96 37.62
N TYR A 449 33.50 -69.23 36.90
CA TYR A 449 34.93 -69.51 36.79
C TYR A 449 35.62 -69.41 38.16
N TYR A 450 35.34 -68.35 38.92
CA TYR A 450 35.90 -68.17 40.25
C TYR A 450 35.42 -69.27 41.21
N ARG A 451 34.12 -69.61 41.22
CA ARG A 451 33.58 -70.72 42.01
C ARG A 451 34.19 -72.07 41.64
N ARG A 452 34.38 -72.34 40.33
CA ARG A 452 35.02 -73.58 39.86
C ARG A 452 36.47 -73.66 40.31
N ASN A 453 37.24 -72.58 40.17
CA ASN A 453 38.64 -72.53 40.61
C ASN A 453 38.80 -72.58 42.14
N PHE A 454 37.88 -71.96 42.89
CA PHE A 454 37.86 -72.03 44.36
C PHE A 454 37.46 -73.43 44.86
N ALA A 455 36.49 -74.08 44.20
CA ALA A 455 36.12 -75.47 44.48
C ALA A 455 37.28 -76.46 44.18
N THR A 456 38.04 -76.25 43.10
CA THR A 456 39.24 -77.07 42.83
C THR A 456 40.38 -76.81 43.82
N ARG A 457 40.51 -75.60 44.39
CA ARG A 457 41.49 -75.34 45.47
C ARG A 457 41.10 -76.01 46.80
N ASN A 458 39.81 -76.09 47.13
CA ASN A 458 39.34 -76.77 48.35
C ASN A 458 39.40 -78.31 48.26
N ILE A 459 39.30 -78.90 47.07
CA ILE A 459 39.49 -80.36 46.90
C ILE A 459 40.94 -80.78 47.18
N HIS A 460 41.92 -79.88 47.06
CA HIS A 460 43.30 -80.18 47.49
C HIS A 460 43.53 -80.02 49.00
N TYR A 461 42.68 -79.30 49.74
CA TYR A 461 42.79 -79.15 51.19
C TYR A 461 42.09 -80.26 52.00
N ILE A 462 41.13 -80.98 51.42
CA ILE A 462 40.37 -82.03 52.14
C ILE A 462 41.03 -83.43 52.04
N ARG A 463 42.04 -83.63 51.19
CA ARG A 463 42.73 -84.93 51.04
C ARG A 463 43.88 -85.20 52.03
N THR A 464 44.18 -84.29 52.96
CA THR A 464 45.32 -84.39 53.89
C THR A 464 44.96 -84.78 55.34
N TYR A 465 43.69 -84.98 55.70
CA TYR A 465 43.28 -85.26 57.09
C TYR A 465 42.32 -86.46 57.29
N TYR A 466 42.49 -87.54 56.54
CA TYR A 466 41.96 -88.85 56.95
C TYR A 466 43.07 -89.91 56.86
N LYS A 467 43.75 -90.14 57.99
CA LYS A 467 44.54 -91.36 58.26
C LYS A 467 43.58 -92.42 58.81
N PRO A 468 43.57 -93.66 58.30
CA PRO A 468 43.00 -94.79 59.02
C PRO A 468 44.03 -95.31 60.03
N THR A 469 43.66 -95.39 61.31
CA THR A 469 44.45 -96.11 62.33
C THR A 469 43.91 -97.52 62.51
N GLU A 470 44.86 -98.44 62.48
CA GLU A 470 44.76 -99.89 62.41
C GLU A 470 44.16 -100.55 63.65
N GLN A 471 43.57 -101.74 63.41
CA GLN A 471 43.26 -102.76 64.41
C GLN A 471 44.52 -103.56 64.79
N HIS A 472 44.78 -103.70 66.10
CA HIS A 472 45.53 -104.81 66.70
C HIS A 472 44.84 -105.13 68.04
N LEU A 473 44.16 -106.28 68.21
CA LEU A 473 44.62 -107.62 68.66
C LEU A 473 45.07 -107.70 70.15
N PHE A 474 44.30 -108.49 70.92
CA PHE A 474 44.57 -109.25 72.19
C PHE A 474 45.15 -108.47 73.39
N THR A 475 44.73 -108.65 74.64
CA THR A 475 44.21 -109.81 75.42
C THR A 475 43.26 -109.35 76.51
#